data_AF-A0A6P1CRG7-F1
#
_entry.id   AF-A0A6P1CRG7-F1
#
_cell.length_a   1.000
_cell.length_b   1.000
_cell.length_c   1.000
_cell.angle_alpha   90.00
_cell.angle_beta   90.00
_cell.angle_gamma   90.00
#
_symmetry.space_group_name_H-M   'P 1'
#
loop_
_entity.id
_entity.type
_entity.pdbx_description
1 polymer ?
#
loop_
_entity_poly.entity_id
_entity_poly.type
_entity_poly.pdbx_seq_one_letter_code
_entity_poly.pdbx_strand_id
1 'polypeptide(L)'
;MATATLHVPDVGGFIGPARCWRLDPPREIDGRRHEYVTVVIQPRLGQQSCEVKTYPSGETGACADRQMNRRVGSFVLDTTPTTPEAVDGAHWLALQLLGGYEVAAGVGDAGEEVS
;
A
#
# COMPACT_ATOMS: atom_id res chain seq x y z
N MET A 1 -11.22 16.09 3.05
CA MET A 1 -10.80 15.19 1.96
C MET A 1 -10.20 13.95 2.59
N ALA A 2 -10.43 12.75 2.03
CA ALA A 2 -9.83 11.54 2.58
C ALA A 2 -8.32 11.54 2.25
N THR A 3 -7.48 11.32 3.26
CA THR A 3 -6.02 11.45 3.18
C THR A 3 -5.35 10.16 3.65
N ALA A 4 -4.34 9.71 2.93
CA ALA A 4 -3.43 8.64 3.31
C ALA A 4 -2.04 9.23 3.57
N THR A 5 -1.51 8.99 4.78
CA THR A 5 -0.16 9.42 5.16
C THR A 5 0.74 8.20 5.21
N LEU A 6 1.92 8.24 4.59
CA LEU A 6 2.87 7.13 4.70
C LEU A 6 3.29 6.98 6.16
N HIS A 7 3.09 5.79 6.71
CA HIS A 7 3.34 5.50 8.12
C HIS A 7 4.57 4.60 8.30
N VAL A 8 4.67 3.53 7.51
CA VAL A 8 5.87 2.69 7.42
C VAL A 8 6.31 2.59 5.96
N PRO A 9 7.50 3.12 5.59
CA PRO A 9 7.95 3.20 4.21
C PRO A 9 8.43 1.86 3.64
N ASP A 10 8.78 0.91 4.49
CA ASP A 10 9.18 -0.45 4.10
C ASP A 10 8.68 -1.45 5.13
N VAL A 11 7.65 -2.22 4.78
CA VAL A 11 7.07 -3.25 5.64
C VAL A 11 7.65 -4.61 5.25
N GLY A 12 8.46 -5.18 6.15
CA GLY A 12 9.06 -6.50 5.94
C GLY A 12 8.05 -7.66 5.93
N GLY A 13 8.48 -8.81 5.43
CA GLY A 13 7.70 -10.06 5.45
C GLY A 13 6.82 -10.30 4.23
N PHE A 14 6.74 -9.35 3.30
CA PHE A 14 6.05 -9.51 2.02
C PHE A 14 7.01 -9.81 0.88
N ILE A 15 6.52 -10.53 -0.14
CA ILE A 15 7.26 -10.76 -1.37
C ILE A 15 7.07 -9.56 -2.30
N GLY A 16 7.94 -8.55 -2.16
CA GLY A 16 7.94 -7.32 -2.95
C GLY A 16 7.75 -6.05 -2.12
N PRO A 17 7.81 -4.85 -2.75
CA PRO A 17 7.68 -3.58 -2.05
C PRO A 17 6.35 -3.47 -1.31
N ALA A 18 6.40 -3.09 -0.04
CA ALA A 18 5.22 -2.94 0.80
C ALA A 18 5.32 -1.69 1.67
N ARG A 19 4.22 -0.92 1.74
CA ARG A 19 4.12 0.31 2.52
C ARG A 19 2.86 0.31 3.37
N CYS A 20 3.00 0.71 4.63
CA CYS A 20 1.86 0.94 5.51
C CYS A 20 1.45 2.42 5.46
N TRP A 21 0.16 2.66 5.29
CA TRP A 21 -0.45 3.98 5.22
C TRP A 21 -1.44 4.15 6.35
N ARG A 22 -1.41 5.30 7.02
CA ARG A 22 -2.46 5.72 7.94
C ARG A 22 -3.56 6.45 7.16
N LEU A 23 -4.80 6.08 7.38
CA LEU A 23 -5.99 6.59 6.71
C LEU A 23 -6.74 7.58 7.59
N ASP A 24 -7.09 8.73 7.02
CA ASP A 24 -7.95 9.74 7.65
C ASP A 24 -9.04 10.21 6.65
N PRO A 25 -10.32 9.86 6.85
CA PRO A 25 -10.85 9.08 7.96
C PRO A 25 -10.48 7.58 7.84
N PRO A 26 -10.53 6.82 8.95
CA PRO A 26 -10.39 5.37 8.92
C PRO A 26 -11.42 4.71 7.98
N ARG A 27 -11.00 3.66 7.26
CA ARG A 27 -11.85 2.96 6.29
C ARG A 27 -12.58 1.79 6.93
N GLU A 28 -13.84 1.59 6.59
CA GLU A 28 -14.54 0.34 6.92
C GLU A 28 -14.19 -0.75 5.89
N ILE A 29 -13.65 -1.87 6.37
CA ILE A 29 -13.34 -3.06 5.58
C ILE A 29 -13.94 -4.24 6.34
N ASP A 30 -14.82 -5.00 5.69
CA ASP A 30 -15.57 -6.12 6.28
C ASP A 30 -16.29 -5.79 7.60
N GLY A 31 -16.88 -4.59 7.69
CA GLY A 31 -17.63 -4.15 8.87
C GLY A 31 -16.77 -3.72 10.06
N ARG A 32 -15.44 -3.63 9.90
CA ARG A 32 -14.53 -3.09 10.91
C ARG A 32 -13.82 -1.84 10.39
N ARG A 33 -13.67 -0.84 11.26
CA ARG A 33 -12.88 0.36 10.95
C ARG A 33 -11.39 0.08 11.11
N HIS A 34 -10.63 0.46 10.10
CA HIS A 34 -9.18 0.32 10.02
C HIS A 34 -8.54 1.68 9.78
N GLU A 35 -7.63 2.04 10.68
CA GLU A 35 -6.81 3.27 10.59
C GLU A 35 -5.58 3.07 9.73
N TYR A 36 -5.14 1.82 9.53
CA TYR A 36 -3.95 1.49 8.77
C TYR A 36 -4.28 0.47 7.68
N VAL A 37 -3.64 0.65 6.53
CA VAL A 37 -3.63 -0.33 5.45
C VAL A 37 -2.21 -0.51 4.92
N THR A 38 -1.87 -1.74 4.57
CA THR A 38 -0.63 -2.04 3.89
C THR A 38 -0.92 -2.36 2.44
N VAL A 39 -0.25 -1.64 1.55
CA VAL A 39 -0.27 -1.89 0.11
C VAL A 39 1.01 -2.64 -0.24
N VAL A 40 0.86 -3.78 -0.89
CA VAL A 40 1.96 -4.68 -1.29
C VAL A 40 1.93 -4.81 -2.80
N ILE A 41 3.08 -4.63 -3.44
CA ILE A 41 3.28 -4.94 -4.85
C ILE A 41 3.96 -6.31 -4.92
N GLN A 42 3.16 -7.35 -5.11
CA GLN A 42 3.67 -8.69 -5.37
C GLN A 42 4.17 -8.76 -6.81
N PRO A 43 5.46 -9.09 -7.04
CA PRO A 43 5.98 -9.22 -8.39
C PRO A 43 5.33 -10.41 -9.10
N ARG A 44 5.48 -10.46 -10.42
CA ARG A 44 5.15 -11.64 -11.21
C ARG A 44 5.91 -12.86 -10.68
N LEU A 45 5.21 -13.97 -10.42
CA LEU A 45 5.80 -15.23 -9.94
C LEU A 45 5.34 -16.40 -10.82
N GLY A 46 6.22 -16.87 -11.69
CA GLY A 46 5.90 -17.93 -12.66
C GLY A 46 4.73 -17.55 -13.56
N GLN A 47 3.63 -18.29 -13.45
CA GLN A 47 2.38 -18.06 -14.20
C GLN A 47 1.46 -17.01 -13.55
N GLN A 48 1.78 -16.54 -12.34
CA GLN A 48 0.99 -15.50 -11.67
C GLN A 48 1.43 -14.12 -12.15
N SER A 49 0.47 -13.30 -12.59
CA SER A 49 0.69 -11.88 -12.92
C SER A 49 1.18 -11.10 -11.70
N CYS A 50 1.74 -9.91 -11.95
CA CYS A 50 2.03 -8.96 -10.88
C CYS A 50 0.72 -8.47 -10.26
N GLU A 51 0.69 -8.33 -8.94
CA GLU A 51 -0.52 -7.92 -8.23
C GLU A 51 -0.22 -6.85 -7.19
N VAL A 52 -1.05 -5.82 -7.15
CA VAL A 52 -1.11 -4.86 -6.05
C VAL A 52 -2.20 -5.30 -5.11
N LYS A 53 -1.86 -5.48 -3.84
CA LYS A 53 -2.75 -6.02 -2.81
C LYS A 53 -2.84 -5.05 -1.64
N THR A 54 -4.06 -4.73 -1.24
CA THR A 54 -4.32 -3.89 -0.07
C THR A 54 -4.84 -4.76 1.06
N TYR A 55 -4.24 -4.62 2.24
CA TYR A 55 -4.62 -5.34 3.45
C TYR A 55 -4.93 -4.37 4.58
N PRO A 56 -5.98 -4.63 5.39
CA PRO A 56 -6.09 -3.98 6.68
C PRO A 56 -4.86 -4.35 7.52
N SER A 57 -4.22 -3.35 8.13
CA SER A 57 -3.02 -3.56 8.93
C SER A 57 -3.16 -2.93 10.31
N GLY A 58 -2.28 -3.34 11.21
CA GLY A 58 -1.99 -2.59 12.42
C GLY A 58 -1.00 -1.46 12.15
N GLU A 59 -0.64 -0.75 13.21
CA GLU A 59 0.37 0.32 13.19
C GLU A 59 1.71 -0.16 12.60
N THR A 60 2.13 -1.40 12.89
CA THR A 60 3.39 -1.96 12.38
C THR A 60 3.38 -2.32 10.89
N GLY A 61 2.23 -2.21 10.21
CA GLY A 61 2.06 -2.69 8.83
C GLY A 61 1.82 -4.19 8.69
N ALA A 62 1.88 -4.96 9.78
CA ALA A 62 1.47 -6.35 9.77
C ALA A 62 -0.03 -6.47 9.46
N CYS A 63 -0.42 -7.49 8.68
CA CYS A 63 -1.82 -7.76 8.39
C CYS A 63 -2.61 -7.91 9.70
N ALA A 64 -3.69 -7.13 9.85
CA ALA A 64 -4.52 -7.14 11.06
C ALA A 64 -5.54 -8.28 11.06
N ASP A 65 -5.66 -9.00 9.95
CA ASP A 65 -6.60 -10.10 9.76
C ASP A 65 -5.89 -11.46 9.81
N ARG A 66 -6.64 -12.54 10.00
CA ARG A 66 -6.12 -13.92 10.05
C ARG A 66 -5.70 -14.44 8.68
N GLN A 67 -6.11 -13.77 7.61
CA GLN A 67 -5.90 -14.19 6.23
C GLN A 67 -5.56 -12.99 5.34
N MET A 68 -4.67 -13.22 4.38
CA MET A 68 -4.28 -12.22 3.38
C MET A 68 -5.16 -12.29 2.14
N ASN A 69 -6.46 -11.99 2.31
CA ASN A 69 -7.41 -11.93 1.19
C ASN A 69 -7.28 -10.60 0.44
N ARG A 70 -7.44 -10.64 -0.89
CA ARG A 70 -7.55 -9.42 -1.72
C ARG A 70 -8.72 -8.58 -1.23
N ARG A 71 -8.49 -7.30 -0.95
CA ARG A 71 -9.52 -6.33 -0.55
C ARG A 71 -9.70 -5.23 -1.60
N VAL A 72 -10.72 -4.40 -1.40
CA VAL A 72 -10.90 -3.18 -2.19
C VAL A 72 -9.59 -2.37 -2.23
N GLY A 73 -9.26 -1.80 -3.39
CA GLY A 73 -7.95 -1.21 -3.65
C GLY A 73 -6.92 -2.16 -4.28
N SER A 74 -7.16 -3.47 -4.30
CA SER A 74 -6.27 -4.44 -4.97
C SER A 74 -6.55 -4.53 -6.47
N PHE A 75 -5.51 -4.71 -7.28
CA PHE A 75 -5.61 -4.85 -8.74
C PHE A 75 -4.44 -5.67 -9.33
N VAL A 76 -4.54 -6.02 -10.62
CA VAL A 76 -3.48 -6.74 -11.35
C VAL A 76 -2.70 -5.74 -12.19
N LEU A 77 -1.38 -5.93 -12.23
CA LEU A 77 -0.48 -5.22 -13.14
C LEU A 77 -0.03 -6.17 -14.25
N ASP A 78 0.10 -5.64 -15.46
CA ASP A 78 0.61 -6.39 -16.61
C ASP A 78 2.10 -6.73 -16.44
N THR A 79 2.86 -5.80 -15.86
CA THR A 79 4.31 -5.94 -15.61
C THR A 79 4.66 -5.59 -14.16
N THR A 80 5.73 -6.19 -13.64
CA THR A 80 6.27 -5.81 -12.34
C THR A 80 6.88 -4.41 -12.44
N PRO A 81 6.47 -3.44 -11.62
CA PRO A 81 7.07 -2.11 -11.63
C PRO A 81 8.51 -2.19 -11.11
N THR A 82 9.45 -1.61 -11.87
CA THR A 82 10.88 -1.64 -11.56
C THR A 82 11.48 -0.26 -11.26
N THR A 83 10.72 0.81 -11.45
CA THR A 83 11.15 2.17 -11.13
C THR A 83 10.42 2.70 -9.88
N PRO A 84 11.03 3.61 -9.11
CA PRO A 84 10.37 4.23 -7.96
C PRO A 84 9.04 4.89 -8.31
N GLU A 85 8.96 5.57 -9.45
CA GLU A 85 7.74 6.28 -9.90
C GLU A 85 6.59 5.31 -10.20
N ALA A 86 6.90 4.15 -10.77
CA ALA A 86 5.91 3.11 -11.03
C ALA A 86 5.42 2.46 -9.73
N VAL A 87 6.33 2.28 -8.76
CA VAL A 87 5.98 1.80 -7.40
C VAL A 87 5.08 2.82 -6.70
N ASP A 88 5.43 4.10 -6.74
CA ASP A 88 4.64 5.18 -6.14
C ASP A 88 3.27 5.31 -6.79
N GLY A 89 3.20 5.25 -8.12
CA GLY A 89 1.95 5.27 -8.87
C GLY A 89 1.04 4.08 -8.54
N ALA A 90 1.61 2.88 -8.35
CA ALA A 90 0.86 1.70 -7.93
C ALA A 90 0.26 1.85 -6.52
N HIS A 91 1.02 2.42 -5.58
CA HIS A 91 0.53 2.72 -4.23
C HIS A 91 -0.57 3.80 -4.25
N TRP A 92 -0.36 4.88 -5.00
CA TRP A 92 -1.35 5.95 -5.17
C TRP A 92 -2.66 5.41 -5.74
N LEU A 93 -2.60 4.60 -6.81
CA LEU A 93 -3.80 4.03 -7.42
C LEU A 93 -4.53 3.08 -6.46
N ALA A 94 -3.80 2.28 -5.68
CA ALA A 94 -4.41 1.40 -4.68
C ALA A 94 -5.22 2.19 -3.63
N LEU A 95 -4.68 3.32 -3.16
CA LEU A 95 -5.32 4.20 -2.18
C LEU A 95 -6.53 4.94 -2.77
N GLN A 96 -6.46 5.34 -4.04
CA GLN A 96 -7.59 5.91 -4.77
C GLN A 96 -8.72 4.88 -4.94
N LEU A 97 -8.39 3.65 -5.34
CA LEU A 97 -9.37 2.56 -5.48
C LEU A 97 -9.96 2.09 -4.13
N LEU A 98 -9.21 2.23 -3.03
CA LEU A 98 -9.66 1.87 -1.69
C LEU A 98 -10.82 2.77 -1.20
N GLY A 99 -10.78 4.05 -1.53
CA GLY A 99 -11.78 5.03 -1.07
C GLY A 99 -11.55 6.47 -1.46
N GLY A 100 -10.75 6.75 -2.50
CA GLY A 100 -10.44 8.10 -2.96
C GLY A 100 -9.50 8.85 -2.02
N TYR A 101 -8.51 8.15 -1.44
CA TYR A 101 -7.54 8.76 -0.54
C TYR A 101 -6.44 9.48 -1.32
N GLU A 102 -6.23 10.75 -1.01
CA GLU A 102 -5.06 11.49 -1.48
C GLU A 102 -3.83 11.20 -0.63
N VAL A 103 -2.68 11.12 -1.27
CA VAL A 103 -1.41 10.97 -0.56
C VAL A 103 -0.98 12.32 -0.01
N ALA A 104 -0.75 12.40 1.31
CA ALA A 104 -0.22 13.61 1.93
C ALA A 104 1.19 13.91 1.41
N ALA A 105 1.42 15.14 0.95
CA ALA A 105 2.73 15.61 0.52
C ALA A 105 3.69 15.65 1.73
N GLY A 106 4.84 14.96 1.64
CA GLY A 106 5.85 15.01 2.69
C GLY A 106 6.81 13.82 2.81
N VAL A 107 6.75 12.81 1.93
CA VAL A 107 7.58 11.59 2.09
C VAL A 107 8.43 11.25 0.87
N GLY A 108 8.59 12.19 -0.07
CA GLY A 108 9.44 12.05 -1.26
C GLY A 108 10.71 12.92 -1.28
N ASP A 109 10.96 13.73 -0.23
CA ASP A 109 11.99 14.78 -0.27
C ASP A 109 13.13 14.59 0.75
N ALA A 110 13.34 13.36 1.22
CA ALA A 110 14.56 13.00 1.95
C ALA A 110 15.68 12.67 0.95
N GLY A 111 16.06 13.67 0.16
CA GLY A 111 17.30 13.65 -0.60
C GLY A 111 18.48 13.59 0.36
N GLU A 112 19.18 12.47 0.34
CA GLU A 112 20.64 12.36 0.33
C GLU A 112 21.42 13.63 0.75
N GLU A 113 21.58 13.85 2.06
CA GLU A 113 22.74 14.56 2.60
C GLU A 113 23.78 13.51 2.98
N VAL A 114 24.60 13.11 2.01
CA VAL A 114 25.88 12.46 2.28
C VAL A 114 26.92 13.57 2.40
N SER A 115 27.48 13.67 3.59
CA SER A 115 28.62 14.54 3.94
C SER A 115 29.90 14.17 3.19
#